data_AF-A0A8J4X1C7-F1
#
_entry.id   AF-A0A8J4X1C7-F1
#
_cell.length_a   1.000
_cell.length_b   1.000
_cell.length_c   1.000
_cell.angle_alpha   90.00
_cell.angle_beta   90.00
_cell.angle_gamma   90.00
#
_symmetry.space_group_name_H-M   'P 1'
#
loop_
_entity.id
_entity.type
_entity.pdbx_description
1 polymer ?
#
loop_
_entity_poly.entity_id
_entity_poly.type
_entity_poly.pdbx_seq_one_letter_code
_entity_poly.pdbx_strand_id
1 'polypeptide(L)' 'KPKPELTSGLKGAALTGNSVTLTCTLKLQSAGWKFYWIKDTQSTETDTHSYTIRSVSVSDG' A
#
# COMPACT_ATOMS: atom_id res chain seq x y z
N LYS A 1 -15.72 8.76 -10.29
CA LYS A 1 -15.13 7.90 -9.23
C LYS A 1 -14.06 8.70 -8.50
N PRO A 2 -13.96 8.62 -7.15
CA PRO A 2 -12.86 9.24 -6.43
C PRO A 2 -11.53 8.66 -6.91
N LYS A 3 -10.52 9.52 -7.05
CA LYS A 3 -9.15 9.09 -7.37
C LYS A 3 -8.44 8.70 -6.07
N PRO A 4 -7.95 7.46 -5.93
CA PRO A 4 -7.11 7.09 -4.79
C PRO A 4 -5.73 7.72 -4.91
N GLU A 5 -5.14 8.04 -3.76
CA GLU A 5 -3.75 8.52 -3.64
C GLU A 5 -2.96 7.50 -2.83
N LEU A 6 -1.86 6.99 -3.39
CA LEU A 6 -0.97 6.06 -2.72
C LEU A 6 0.15 6.83 -2.01
N THR A 7 0.33 6.57 -0.73
CA THR A 7 1.36 7.19 0.11
C THR A 7 2.16 6.11 0.84
N SER A 8 3.42 6.40 1.17
CA SER A 8 4.26 5.54 1.99
C SER A 8 4.55 6.20 3.33
N GLY A 9 4.60 5.40 4.40
CA GLY A 9 5.06 5.87 5.72
C GLY A 9 6.55 6.24 5.76
N LEU A 10 7.32 5.84 4.75
CA LEU A 10 8.70 6.27 4.57
C LEU A 10 8.79 7.57 3.77
N LYS A 11 9.66 8.47 4.23
CA LYS A 11 10.08 9.67 3.50
C LYS A 11 11.43 9.41 2.84
N GLY A 12 11.46 8.62 1.76
CA GLY A 12 12.69 8.29 1.03
C GLY A 12 12.74 6.85 0.53
N ALA A 13 13.94 6.38 0.18
CA ALA A 13 14.15 5.01 -0.29
C ALA A 13 13.91 4.00 0.85
N ALA A 14 13.26 2.88 0.51
CA ALA A 14 13.17 1.73 1.40
C ALA A 14 14.48 0.93 1.36
N LEU A 15 14.98 0.53 2.53
CA LEU A 15 16.12 -0.38 2.62
C LEU A 15 15.62 -1.81 2.81
N THR A 16 16.34 -2.78 2.24
CA THR A 16 16.07 -4.20 2.43
C THR A 16 16.01 -4.55 3.92
N GLY A 17 15.03 -5.38 4.30
CA GLY A 17 14.81 -5.79 5.69
C GLY A 17 13.89 -4.85 6.50
N ASN A 18 13.70 -3.61 6.05
CA ASN A 18 12.81 -2.68 6.77
C ASN A 18 11.34 -2.99 6.52
N SER A 19 10.50 -2.60 7.47
CA SER A 19 9.05 -2.59 7.27
C SER A 19 8.59 -1.28 6.63
N VAL A 20 7.70 -1.36 5.65
CA VAL A 20 7.08 -0.22 4.98
C VAL A 20 5.58 -0.37 5.00
N THR A 21 4.89 0.65 5.49
CA THR A 21 3.44 0.74 5.40
C THR A 21 3.08 1.65 4.23
N LEU A 22 2.28 1.12 3.32
CA LEU A 22 1.63 1.84 2.25
C LEU A 22 0.21 2.20 2.70
N THR A 23 -0.27 3.37 2.30
CA THR A 23 -1.60 3.87 2.63
C THR A 23 -2.29 4.39 1.37
N CYS A 24 -3.50 3.90 1.13
CA CYS A 24 -4.37 4.32 0.05
C CYS A 24 -5.39 5.35 0.59
N THR A 25 -5.16 6.62 0.32
CA THR A 25 -6.04 7.71 0.76
C THR A 25 -7.12 7.96 -0.28
N LEU A 26 -8.39 7.91 0.15
CA LEU A 26 -9.54 8.31 -0.66
C LEU A 26 -10.10 9.61 -0.09
N LYS A 27 -10.34 10.61 -0.94
CA LYS A 27 -10.94 11.90 -0.53
C LYS A 27 -12.33 11.74 0.10
N LEU A 28 -13.02 10.63 -0.20
CA LEU A 28 -14.24 10.23 0.48
C LEU A 28 -13.97 8.92 1.22
N GLN A 29 -13.92 8.99 2.54
CA GLN A 29 -13.95 7.81 3.40
C GLN A 29 -15.39 7.30 3.46
N SER A 30 -15.74 6.36 2.58
CA SER A 30 -17.01 5.64 2.67
C SER A 30 -16.79 4.28 3.31
N ALA A 31 -17.77 3.77 4.05
CA ALA A 31 -17.70 2.41 4.59
C ALA A 31 -17.82 1.38 3.44
N GLY A 32 -17.12 0.24 3.57
CA GLY A 32 -17.28 -0.90 2.67
C GLY A 32 -16.38 -0.95 1.43
N TRP A 33 -15.30 -0.16 1.37
CA TRP A 33 -14.31 -0.30 0.31
C TRP A 33 -13.45 -1.56 0.47
N LYS A 34 -13.14 -2.20 -0.65
CA LYS A 34 -12.08 -3.18 -0.77
C LYS A 34 -10.85 -2.54 -1.40
N PHE A 35 -9.69 -2.79 -0.83
CA PHE A 35 -8.42 -2.25 -1.30
C PHE A 35 -7.60 -3.37 -1.93
N TYR A 36 -7.16 -3.13 -3.17
CA TYR A 36 -6.35 -4.05 -3.95
C TYR A 36 -4.92 -3.51 -4.03
N TRP A 37 -3.99 -4.25 -3.45
CA TRP A 37 -2.55 -3.96 -3.48
C TRP A 37 -1.92 -4.81 -4.56
N ILE A 38 -1.48 -4.15 -5.64
CA ILE A 38 -0.99 -4.81 -6.85
C ILE A 38 0.52 -4.66 -6.90
N LYS A 39 1.22 -5.79 -7.03
CA LYS A 39 2.65 -5.88 -7.28
C LYS A 39 2.86 -6.83 -8.45
N ASP A 40 3.42 -6.34 -9.54
CA ASP A 40 3.60 -7.09 -10.79
C ASP A 40 2.30 -7.75 -11.27
N THR A 41 2.21 -9.08 -11.18
CA THR A 41 1.04 -9.88 -11.53
C THR A 41 0.24 -10.37 -10.32
N GLN A 42 0.72 -10.08 -9.11
CA GLN A 42 0.08 -10.49 -7.86
C GLN A 42 -0.80 -9.36 -7.33
N SER A 43 -1.94 -9.73 -6.77
CA SER A 43 -2.83 -8.79 -6.07
C SER A 43 -3.19 -9.34 -4.69
N THR A 44 -3.20 -8.46 -3.70
CA THR A 44 -3.67 -8.76 -2.35
C THR A 44 -4.87 -7.89 -2.05
N GLU A 45 -5.99 -8.51 -1.70
CA GLU A 45 -7.21 -7.83 -1.27
C GLU A 45 -7.18 -7.61 0.25
N THR A 46 -7.59 -6.42 0.69
CA THR A 46 -7.68 -6.06 2.10
C THR A 46 -8.91 -5.19 2.36
N ASP A 47 -9.49 -5.30 3.55
CA ASP A 47 -10.57 -4.41 4.01
C ASP A 47 -10.02 -3.08 4.58
N THR A 48 -8.70 -2.99 4.74
CA THR A 48 -8.02 -1.82 5.30
C THR A 48 -7.34 -1.01 4.21
N HIS A 49 -7.38 0.31 4.34
CA HIS A 49 -6.69 1.22 3.43
C HIS A 49 -5.16 1.24 3.61
N SER A 50 -4.60 0.34 4.42
CA SER A 50 -3.18 0.23 4.71
C SER A 50 -2.66 -1.18 4.44
N TYR A 51 -1.45 -1.27 3.89
CA TYR A 51 -0.76 -2.53 3.62
C TYR A 51 0.69 -2.43 4.07
N THR A 52 1.16 -3.47 4.76
CA THR A 52 2.51 -3.46 5.34
C THR A 52 3.38 -4.55 4.71
N ILE A 53 4.44 -4.13 4.06
CA ILE A 53 5.55 -4.98 3.67
C ILE A 53 6.44 -5.12 4.90
N ARG A 54 6.50 -6.32 5.49
CA ARG A 54 7.20 -6.53 6.78
C ARG A 54 8.72 -6.48 6.63
N SER A 55 9.23 -7.02 5.53
CA SER A 55 10.66 -7.06 5.22
C SER A 55 10.81 -6.79 3.74
N VAL A 56 11.17 -5.56 3.39
CA VAL A 56 11.44 -5.17 2.00
C VAL A 56 12.55 -6.03 1.43
N SER A 57 12.37 -6.44 0.18
CA SER A 57 13.31 -7.19 -0.62
C SER A 57 13.66 -6.41 -1.90
N VAL A 58 14.72 -6.83 -2.59
CA VAL A 58 15.10 -6.25 -3.89
C VAL A 58 14.00 -6.41 -4.96
N SER A 59 13.08 -7.35 -4.78
CA SER A 59 11.94 -7.52 -5.69
C SER A 59 10.81 -6.52 -5.46
N ASP A 60 10.86 -5.72 -4.39
CA ASP A 60 9.83 -4.74 -4.05
C ASP A 60 10.10 -3.33 -4.62
N GLY A 61 11.22 -3.15 -5.33
CA GLY A 61 11.56 -1.93 -6.07
C GLY A 61 11.37 -2.13 -7.57
#